data_AF-A0A0W0R176-F1
#
_entry.id   AF-A0A0W0R176-F1
#
_cell.length_a   1.000
_cell.length_b   1.000
_cell.length_c   1.000
_cell.angle_alpha   90.00
_cell.angle_beta   90.00
_cell.angle_gamma   90.00
#
_symmetry.space_group_name_H-M   'P 1'
#
loop_
_entity.id
_entity.type
_entity.pdbx_description
1 polymer ?
#
loop_
_entity_poly.entity_id
_entity_poly.type
_entity_poly.pdbx_seq_one_letter_code
_entity_poly.pdbx_strand_id
1 'polypeptide(L)'
;MRKKKVEKHTMLSYRPVLVNLLIGIILIAIWTLFIAPEFKKISANFNYSAQILSLDNFYDEHTGKFEGEHISRTQFSYVVEGQTPSYLIIKNTFRVSKLSNTPIFHVNRTYYIDPYSGQHVAINGDKERNGYLFAPRYAPKDNFFYWHINYDAPAPMQYMGKEKIEDLMVYKYQAKYQADQTKELTHLQGVPEKKGVKTDIDLQIWIEPVSGWLIKYFDNTHAYFYDIKTGAKLNPWNTFSNRYTQNSIHDKVIEAKKLKWNILFIDFGVPLLIIVVCLSFSFRKDLMRMFSIRQIWQSNWAMRAALITPAVLFFIASSSFIIEAKKEPKFRIGISYWNNNPELLSALQGFKDGLAENGYYEGINLEFLTDNPESNVEKQISIIQSFLQNNVNLIFTLTTPGTLIAKGITTKIPIVFTDVSYPTATGIIPLHAQIKSNLVGALNYISPADQFYHFELLFPQTSNLGFVYQKGEPDSEIQLQEFKAILAQRNIHLIPIPAIDVTAMKKQIIEKIHKQEINALYFACDTLIRDKGHKVAANLSREYKIPSFSCDKESVSEGILIGYFADLYTTGKLAGYKAALLLQGAETDWVKTETTENGILMINIPTAKLLGITIPYDELDNNLTLIEH
;
A
#
# COMPACT_ATOMS: atom_id res chain seq x y z
N MET A 1 -53.68 46.74 -49.69
CA MET A 1 -52.32 46.64 -50.28
C MET A 1 -51.14 46.93 -49.32
N ARG A 2 -51.28 46.82 -47.97
CA ARG A 2 -50.19 47.13 -47.01
C ARG A 2 -49.58 45.93 -46.23
N LYS A 3 -50.15 44.72 -46.28
CA LYS A 3 -49.63 43.54 -45.54
C LYS A 3 -48.45 42.80 -46.22
N LYS A 4 -48.37 42.76 -47.57
CA LYS A 4 -47.31 42.03 -48.30
C LYS A 4 -45.91 42.68 -48.29
N LYS A 5 -45.77 43.94 -47.82
CA LYS A 5 -44.49 44.66 -47.83
C LYS A 5 -43.70 44.51 -46.52
N VAL A 6 -44.33 44.01 -45.45
CA VAL A 6 -43.69 43.82 -44.13
C VAL A 6 -43.00 42.45 -44.02
N GLU A 7 -43.54 41.39 -44.61
CA GLU A 7 -42.90 40.05 -44.66
C GLU A 7 -41.63 40.01 -45.52
N LYS A 8 -41.57 40.82 -46.59
CA LYS A 8 -40.39 40.87 -47.46
C LYS A 8 -39.21 41.62 -46.83
N HIS A 9 -39.47 42.52 -45.89
CA HIS A 9 -38.43 43.30 -45.21
C HIS A 9 -37.80 42.55 -44.03
N THR A 10 -38.52 41.64 -43.39
CA THR A 10 -38.00 40.77 -42.33
C THR A 10 -37.14 39.63 -42.87
N MET A 11 -37.47 39.03 -44.03
CA MET A 11 -36.62 37.98 -44.63
C MET A 11 -35.27 38.47 -45.18
N LEU A 12 -35.13 39.77 -45.47
CA LEU A 12 -33.90 40.35 -46.02
C LEU A 12 -32.87 40.74 -44.94
N SER A 13 -33.26 40.89 -43.66
CA SER A 13 -32.33 41.23 -42.57
C SER A 13 -31.57 40.03 -41.99
N TYR A 14 -32.10 38.80 -42.12
CA TYR A 14 -31.46 37.58 -41.59
C TYR A 14 -30.49 36.89 -42.56
N ARG A 15 -30.43 37.30 -43.84
CA ARG A 15 -29.54 36.70 -44.84
C ARG A 15 -28.04 36.70 -44.45
N PRO A 16 -27.46 37.78 -43.89
CA PRO A 16 -26.07 37.80 -43.45
C PRO A 16 -25.80 36.84 -42.28
N VAL A 17 -26.76 36.72 -41.36
CA VAL A 17 -26.70 35.80 -40.22
C VAL A 17 -26.67 34.36 -40.72
N LEU A 18 -27.55 34.00 -41.65
CA LEU A 18 -27.60 32.66 -42.25
C LEU A 18 -26.33 32.30 -43.02
N VAL A 19 -25.76 33.24 -43.78
CA VAL A 19 -24.50 33.01 -44.52
C VAL A 19 -23.32 32.79 -43.57
N ASN A 20 -23.19 33.61 -42.53
CA ASN A 20 -22.10 33.45 -41.56
C ASN A 20 -22.26 32.19 -40.70
N LEU A 21 -23.49 31.78 -40.38
CA LEU A 21 -23.76 30.50 -39.74
C LEU A 21 -23.34 29.32 -40.63
N LEU A 22 -23.63 29.38 -41.94
CA LEU A 22 -23.20 28.37 -42.89
C LEU A 22 -21.67 28.27 -42.98
N ILE A 23 -20.98 29.42 -43.02
CA ILE A 23 -19.51 29.48 -42.97
C ILE A 23 -18.99 28.86 -41.66
N GLY A 24 -19.60 29.20 -40.52
CA GLY A 24 -19.25 28.62 -39.23
C GLY A 24 -19.40 27.10 -39.21
N ILE A 25 -20.48 26.56 -39.76
CA ILE A 25 -20.70 25.10 -39.87
C ILE A 25 -19.61 24.46 -40.72
N ILE A 26 -19.25 25.05 -41.87
CA ILE A 26 -18.17 24.52 -42.73
C ILE A 26 -16.83 24.56 -42.00
N LEU A 27 -16.50 25.64 -41.31
CA LEU A 27 -15.25 25.77 -40.55
C LEU A 27 -15.19 24.77 -39.40
N ILE A 28 -16.30 24.54 -38.69
CA ILE A 28 -16.39 23.51 -37.65
C ILE A 28 -16.20 22.11 -38.25
N ALA A 29 -16.81 21.83 -39.42
CA ALA A 29 -16.61 20.55 -40.10
C ALA A 29 -15.15 20.35 -40.53
N ILE A 30 -14.49 21.38 -41.08
CA ILE A 30 -13.07 21.33 -41.43
C ILE A 30 -12.22 21.11 -40.17
N TRP A 31 -12.49 21.85 -39.10
CA TRP A 31 -11.78 21.72 -37.84
C TRP A 31 -11.92 20.30 -37.27
N THR A 32 -13.15 19.83 -37.11
CA THR A 32 -13.45 18.53 -36.47
C THR A 32 -12.94 17.33 -37.26
N LEU A 33 -13.01 17.36 -38.59
CA LEU A 33 -12.64 16.22 -39.43
C LEU A 33 -11.14 16.18 -39.78
N PHE A 34 -10.47 17.33 -39.94
CA PHE A 34 -9.11 17.37 -40.50
C PHE A 34 -8.06 17.96 -39.56
N ILE A 35 -8.42 18.91 -38.69
CA ILE A 35 -7.45 19.65 -37.89
C ILE A 35 -7.38 19.12 -36.44
N ALA A 36 -8.53 18.98 -35.79
CA ALA A 36 -8.65 18.50 -34.41
C ALA A 36 -7.97 17.14 -34.18
N PRO A 37 -8.08 16.13 -35.08
CA PRO A 37 -7.37 14.86 -34.90
C PRO A 37 -5.84 15.02 -34.79
N GLU A 38 -5.24 15.94 -35.54
CA GLU A 38 -3.79 16.18 -35.54
C GLU A 38 -3.28 16.74 -34.21
N PHE A 39 -4.05 17.62 -33.56
CA PHE A 39 -3.71 18.14 -32.23
C PHE A 39 -3.93 17.13 -31.12
N LYS A 40 -4.78 16.14 -31.36
CA LYS A 40 -5.09 15.10 -30.39
C LYS A 40 -4.16 13.89 -30.54
N LYS A 41 -3.56 13.61 -31.71
CA LYS A 41 -2.75 12.39 -31.87
C LYS A 41 -1.59 12.30 -30.86
N ILE A 42 -1.21 11.07 -30.51
CA ILE A 42 -0.06 10.82 -29.62
C ILE A 42 1.19 11.41 -30.30
N SER A 43 1.90 12.27 -29.56
CA SER A 43 3.07 13.00 -30.05
C SER A 43 4.29 12.10 -30.17
N ALA A 44 5.21 12.42 -31.08
CA ALA A 44 6.54 11.80 -31.15
C ALA A 44 7.37 12.02 -29.87
N ASN A 45 7.06 13.06 -29.09
CA ASN A 45 7.71 13.33 -27.80
C ASN A 45 6.97 12.71 -26.62
N PHE A 46 6.04 11.78 -26.89
CA PHE A 46 5.29 11.11 -25.85
C PHE A 46 6.21 10.31 -24.92
N ASN A 47 6.08 10.60 -23.63
CA ASN A 47 6.74 9.86 -22.57
C ASN A 47 5.71 9.61 -21.47
N TYR A 48 5.56 8.35 -21.08
CA TYR A 48 4.82 7.95 -19.91
C TYR A 48 5.81 7.30 -18.95
N SER A 49 5.77 7.67 -17.67
CA SER A 49 6.44 6.89 -16.64
C SER A 49 5.61 6.83 -15.36
N ALA A 50 5.73 5.72 -14.63
CA ALA A 50 5.14 5.54 -13.30
C ALA A 50 5.98 4.57 -12.47
N GLN A 51 5.87 4.72 -11.16
CA GLN A 51 6.42 3.80 -10.18
C GLN A 51 5.34 2.88 -9.64
N ILE A 52 5.74 1.62 -9.50
CA ILE A 52 4.91 0.52 -9.08
C ILE A 52 5.56 -0.11 -7.87
N LEU A 53 4.76 -0.46 -6.89
CA LEU A 53 5.18 -1.40 -5.85
C LEU A 53 4.59 -2.76 -6.19
N SER A 54 5.44 -3.77 -6.16
CA SER A 54 5.07 -5.17 -6.27
C SER A 54 5.27 -5.81 -4.91
N LEU A 55 4.31 -6.58 -4.42
CA LEU A 55 4.45 -7.46 -3.26
C LEU A 55 4.52 -8.87 -3.81
N ASP A 56 5.74 -9.41 -3.89
CA ASP A 56 6.06 -10.73 -4.42
C ASP A 56 6.10 -11.75 -3.28
N ASN A 57 5.72 -12.99 -3.56
CA ASN A 57 5.87 -14.09 -2.61
C ASN A 57 6.22 -15.35 -3.41
N PHE A 58 7.52 -15.62 -3.50
CA PHE A 58 8.06 -16.70 -4.31
C PHE A 58 7.83 -18.05 -3.63
N TYR A 59 7.60 -19.07 -4.44
CA TYR A 59 7.43 -20.44 -3.98
C TYR A 59 8.75 -21.19 -4.07
N ASP A 60 9.20 -21.73 -2.95
CA ASP A 60 10.37 -22.59 -2.88
C ASP A 60 9.94 -24.05 -3.12
N GLU A 61 10.33 -24.60 -4.28
CA GLU A 61 10.03 -25.98 -4.66
C GLU A 61 10.71 -27.02 -3.75
N HIS A 62 11.77 -26.66 -3.01
CA HIS A 62 12.49 -27.57 -2.11
C HIS A 62 11.78 -27.73 -0.77
N THR A 63 11.37 -26.61 -0.15
CA THR A 63 10.64 -26.63 1.12
C THR A 63 9.15 -26.86 0.94
N GLY A 64 8.64 -26.67 -0.28
CA GLY A 64 7.22 -26.79 -0.60
C GLY A 64 6.37 -25.65 -0.04
N LYS A 65 7.00 -24.53 0.33
CA LYS A 65 6.37 -23.38 0.98
C LYS A 65 6.70 -22.09 0.24
N PHE A 66 5.89 -21.07 0.51
CA PHE A 66 6.15 -19.70 0.10
C PHE A 66 7.21 -19.08 1.02
N GLU A 67 8.16 -18.35 0.44
CA GLU A 67 9.31 -17.75 1.16
C GLU A 67 8.93 -16.54 2.02
N GLY A 68 7.74 -15.98 1.82
CA GLY A 68 7.28 -14.77 2.50
C GLY A 68 7.17 -13.59 1.55
N GLU A 69 6.50 -12.54 2.03
CA GLU A 69 6.22 -11.35 1.22
C GLU A 69 7.46 -10.45 1.10
N HIS A 70 7.84 -10.14 -0.14
CA HIS A 70 8.94 -9.25 -0.49
C HIS A 70 8.43 -8.14 -1.41
N ILE A 71 8.61 -6.88 -0.99
CA ILE A 71 8.33 -5.75 -1.88
C ILE A 71 9.50 -5.45 -2.82
N SER A 72 9.18 -5.38 -4.12
CA SER A 72 10.01 -4.80 -5.15
C SER A 72 9.42 -3.48 -5.65
N ARG A 73 10.29 -2.59 -6.13
CA ARG A 73 9.89 -1.37 -6.83
C ARG A 73 10.11 -1.59 -8.31
N THR A 74 9.11 -1.24 -9.10
CA THR A 74 9.24 -1.23 -10.54
C THR A 74 9.09 0.18 -11.11
N GLN A 75 10.09 0.62 -11.85
CA GLN A 75 9.99 1.78 -12.72
C GLN A 75 9.51 1.35 -14.10
N PHE A 76 8.38 1.89 -14.51
CA PHE A 76 7.79 1.71 -15.82
C PHE A 76 8.01 2.97 -16.67
N SER A 77 8.35 2.79 -17.96
CA SER A 77 8.16 3.81 -18.99
C SER A 77 7.60 3.32 -20.35
N TYR A 78 6.86 4.18 -21.05
CA TYR A 78 6.63 4.12 -22.50
C TYR A 78 7.29 5.32 -23.17
N VAL A 79 8.03 5.09 -24.26
CA VAL A 79 8.68 6.13 -25.06
C VAL A 79 8.45 5.83 -26.54
N VAL A 80 8.20 6.86 -27.35
CA VAL A 80 8.17 6.71 -28.81
C VAL A 80 9.61 6.62 -29.33
N GLU A 81 9.97 5.48 -29.95
CA GLU A 81 11.28 5.29 -30.58
C GLU A 81 11.28 5.64 -32.07
N GLY A 82 10.10 5.62 -32.71
CA GLY A 82 9.97 5.91 -34.13
C GLY A 82 8.54 6.20 -34.52
N GLN A 83 8.37 6.87 -35.66
CA GLN A 83 7.07 7.23 -36.21
C GLN A 83 7.04 7.01 -37.72
N THR A 84 5.93 6.49 -38.21
CA THR A 84 5.55 6.49 -39.63
C THR A 84 4.24 7.28 -39.82
N PRO A 85 3.80 7.53 -41.07
CA PRO A 85 2.48 8.10 -41.31
C PRO A 85 1.32 7.23 -40.80
N SER A 86 1.54 5.92 -40.62
CA SER A 86 0.47 4.96 -40.27
C SER A 86 0.52 4.48 -38.82
N TYR A 87 1.69 4.51 -38.15
CA TYR A 87 1.84 4.00 -36.78
C TYR A 87 3.02 4.64 -36.03
N LEU A 88 2.98 4.55 -34.70
CA LEU A 88 4.09 4.83 -33.79
C LEU A 88 4.73 3.52 -33.32
N ILE A 89 6.04 3.57 -33.11
CA ILE A 89 6.82 2.50 -32.47
C ILE A 89 7.02 2.92 -31.01
N ILE A 90 6.37 2.20 -30.10
CA ILE A 90 6.43 2.43 -28.66
C ILE A 90 7.36 1.42 -28.04
N LYS A 91 8.44 1.89 -27.43
CA LYS A 91 9.25 1.09 -26.52
C LYS A 91 8.65 1.13 -25.13
N ASN A 92 8.43 -0.04 -24.60
CA ASN A 92 8.05 -0.27 -23.24
C ASN A 92 9.23 -0.81 -22.45
N THR A 93 9.49 -0.22 -21.29
CA THR A 93 10.57 -0.65 -20.40
C THR A 93 10.01 -0.84 -18.99
N PHE A 94 10.26 -2.01 -18.42
CA PHE A 94 9.92 -2.37 -17.04
C PHE A 94 11.21 -2.69 -16.30
N ARG A 95 11.61 -1.88 -15.32
CA ARG A 95 12.83 -2.09 -14.52
C ARG A 95 12.45 -2.39 -13.09
N VAL A 96 12.69 -3.62 -12.66
CA VAL A 96 12.42 -4.09 -11.30
C VAL A 96 13.68 -3.96 -10.46
N SER A 97 13.55 -3.41 -9.27
CA SER A 97 14.64 -3.22 -8.30
C SER A 97 14.15 -3.51 -6.89
N LYS A 98 15.08 -3.89 -5.99
CA LYS A 98 14.84 -3.85 -4.55
C LYS A 98 14.55 -2.43 -4.09
N LEU A 99 14.01 -2.27 -2.88
CA LEU A 99 13.74 -0.96 -2.29
C LEU A 99 15.00 -0.10 -2.11
N SER A 100 16.16 -0.74 -1.93
CA SER A 100 17.51 -0.14 -1.93
C SER A 100 17.98 0.38 -3.30
N ASN A 101 17.12 0.36 -4.33
CA ASN A 101 17.44 0.63 -5.74
C ASN A 101 18.43 -0.38 -6.38
N THR A 102 18.71 -1.52 -5.73
CA THR A 102 19.49 -2.59 -6.35
C THR A 102 18.68 -3.23 -7.49
N PRO A 103 19.18 -3.25 -8.75
CA PRO A 103 18.45 -3.86 -9.86
C PRO A 103 18.19 -5.35 -9.63
N ILE A 104 16.99 -5.83 -10.00
CA ILE A 104 16.64 -7.26 -10.02
C ILE A 104 16.62 -7.75 -11.46
N PHE A 105 15.74 -7.20 -12.30
CA PHE A 105 15.68 -7.50 -13.73
C PHE A 105 15.03 -6.36 -14.52
N HIS A 106 15.08 -6.45 -15.85
CA HIS A 106 14.30 -5.56 -16.70
C HIS A 106 13.78 -6.27 -17.94
N VAL A 107 12.60 -5.85 -18.41
CA VAL A 107 11.96 -6.35 -19.62
C VAL A 107 11.73 -5.17 -20.56
N ASN A 108 12.07 -5.36 -21.84
CA ASN A 108 11.77 -4.42 -22.90
C ASN A 108 10.79 -5.05 -23.88
N ARG A 109 9.77 -4.30 -24.29
CA ARG A 109 8.84 -4.70 -25.35
C ARG A 109 8.69 -3.58 -26.36
N THR A 110 8.42 -3.94 -27.60
CA THR A 110 8.13 -2.99 -28.67
C THR A 110 6.71 -3.21 -29.13
N TYR A 111 5.97 -2.12 -29.27
CA TYR A 111 4.59 -2.11 -29.73
C TYR A 111 4.43 -1.17 -30.91
N TYR A 112 3.54 -1.52 -31.83
CA TYR A 112 3.14 -0.68 -32.94
C TYR A 112 1.71 -0.24 -32.72
N ILE A 113 1.46 1.07 -32.72
CA ILE A 113 0.13 1.63 -32.44
C ILE A 113 -0.29 2.69 -33.43
N ASP A 114 -1.60 2.81 -33.65
CA ASP A 114 -2.19 3.94 -34.32
C ASP A 114 -2.10 5.18 -33.40
N PRO A 115 -1.44 6.28 -33.83
CA PRO A 115 -1.29 7.49 -33.02
C PRO A 115 -2.62 8.18 -32.67
N TYR A 116 -3.71 7.93 -33.41
CA TYR A 116 -5.00 8.59 -33.17
C TYR A 116 -5.83 7.85 -32.13
N SER A 117 -5.91 6.53 -32.25
CA SER A 117 -6.75 5.68 -31.39
C SER A 117 -6.02 5.04 -30.22
N GLY A 118 -4.69 4.86 -30.30
CA GLY A 118 -3.91 4.07 -29.35
C GLY A 118 -4.08 2.55 -29.51
N GLN A 119 -4.77 2.10 -30.55
CA GLN A 119 -4.93 0.68 -30.89
C GLN A 119 -3.64 0.09 -31.46
N HIS A 120 -3.44 -1.20 -31.25
CA HIS A 120 -2.36 -1.94 -31.89
C HIS A 120 -2.55 -2.00 -33.41
N VAL A 121 -1.43 -1.91 -34.14
CA VAL A 121 -1.36 -2.09 -35.59
C VAL A 121 -0.62 -3.38 -35.88
N ALA A 122 -1.20 -4.24 -36.72
CA ALA A 122 -0.55 -5.48 -37.15
C ALA A 122 0.63 -5.15 -38.10
N ILE A 123 1.80 -5.71 -37.79
CA ILE A 123 3.03 -5.57 -38.59
C ILE A 123 3.56 -6.97 -38.91
N ASN A 124 3.97 -7.19 -40.16
CA ASN A 124 4.56 -8.46 -40.59
C ASN A 124 5.81 -8.79 -39.75
N GLY A 125 5.80 -9.96 -39.10
CA GLY A 125 6.90 -10.44 -38.26
C GLY A 125 6.79 -10.05 -36.78
N ASP A 126 5.80 -9.23 -36.38
CA ASP A 126 5.44 -9.02 -34.98
C ASP A 126 4.24 -9.89 -34.58
N LYS A 127 4.02 -10.04 -33.28
CA LYS A 127 2.84 -10.69 -32.70
C LYS A 127 1.59 -9.90 -33.05
N GLU A 128 0.56 -10.58 -33.56
CA GLU A 128 -0.75 -9.97 -33.73
C GLU A 128 -1.35 -9.61 -32.35
N ARG A 129 -1.70 -8.34 -32.19
CA ARG A 129 -2.31 -7.79 -30.98
C ARG A 129 -3.61 -7.10 -31.34
N ASN A 130 -4.69 -7.49 -30.69
CA ASN A 130 -6.01 -6.86 -30.84
C ASN A 130 -6.29 -5.90 -29.68
N GLY A 131 -6.94 -4.77 -29.94
CA GLY A 131 -7.30 -3.80 -28.90
C GLY A 131 -6.24 -2.72 -28.68
N TYR A 132 -6.17 -2.22 -27.45
CA TYR A 132 -5.55 -0.94 -27.12
C TYR A 132 -4.29 -1.10 -26.25
N LEU A 133 -3.23 -0.38 -26.59
CA LEU A 133 -2.11 -0.16 -25.68
C LEU A 133 -2.40 1.02 -24.73
N PHE A 134 -3.00 2.07 -25.28
CA PHE A 134 -3.50 3.22 -24.52
C PHE A 134 -5.02 3.25 -24.61
N ALA A 135 -5.69 3.36 -23.47
CA ALA A 135 -7.15 3.28 -23.44
C ALA A 135 -7.78 4.35 -24.34
N PRO A 136 -8.92 4.04 -24.97
CA PRO A 136 -9.58 4.97 -25.89
C PRO A 136 -9.98 6.27 -25.17
N ARG A 137 -9.84 7.39 -25.89
CA ARG A 137 -10.49 8.65 -25.53
C ARG A 137 -11.99 8.48 -25.50
N TYR A 138 -12.66 9.24 -24.64
CA TYR A 138 -14.09 9.06 -24.39
C TYR A 138 -14.38 7.59 -24.05
N ALA A 139 -13.64 7.08 -23.06
CA ALA A 139 -13.58 5.67 -22.72
C ALA A 139 -14.98 5.04 -22.63
N PRO A 140 -15.21 3.92 -23.34
CA PRO A 140 -16.53 3.32 -23.48
C PRO A 140 -16.96 2.67 -22.16
N LYS A 141 -18.27 2.58 -21.94
CA LYS A 141 -18.82 1.75 -20.86
C LYS A 141 -19.01 0.28 -21.28
N ASP A 142 -18.68 -0.03 -22.52
CA ASP A 142 -18.68 -1.38 -23.09
C ASP A 142 -17.31 -2.04 -22.95
N ASN A 143 -17.25 -3.35 -23.18
CA ASN A 143 -16.01 -4.11 -23.07
C ASN A 143 -15.02 -3.78 -24.19
N PHE A 144 -13.73 -3.74 -23.87
CA PHE A 144 -12.65 -3.61 -24.85
C PHE A 144 -11.42 -4.42 -24.42
N PHE A 145 -10.55 -4.75 -25.38
CA PHE A 145 -9.28 -5.40 -25.08
C PHE A 145 -8.21 -4.36 -24.79
N TYR A 146 -7.50 -4.53 -23.67
CA TYR A 146 -6.43 -3.64 -23.22
C TYR A 146 -5.15 -4.43 -22.95
N TRP A 147 -4.01 -3.95 -23.44
CA TRP A 147 -2.72 -4.58 -23.22
C TRP A 147 -2.02 -3.89 -22.06
N HIS A 148 -2.25 -4.42 -20.87
CA HIS A 148 -1.59 -3.91 -19.68
C HIS A 148 -0.10 -4.25 -19.71
N ILE A 149 0.69 -3.29 -19.28
CA ILE A 149 2.14 -3.35 -19.33
C ILE A 149 2.79 -4.59 -18.69
N ASN A 150 2.22 -5.10 -17.61
CA ASN A 150 2.81 -6.22 -16.88
C ASN A 150 2.73 -7.53 -17.68
N TYR A 151 1.81 -7.63 -18.66
CA TYR A 151 1.46 -8.90 -19.30
C TYR A 151 1.38 -8.75 -20.81
N ASP A 152 2.04 -9.64 -21.55
CA ASP A 152 1.94 -9.67 -23.02
C ASP A 152 0.72 -10.47 -23.48
N ALA A 153 -0.47 -10.08 -23.00
CA ALA A 153 -1.75 -10.68 -23.37
C ALA A 153 -2.90 -9.64 -23.31
N PRO A 154 -3.93 -9.79 -24.18
CA PRO A 154 -5.07 -8.88 -24.22
C PRO A 154 -5.99 -9.11 -23.02
N ALA A 155 -6.15 -8.09 -22.18
CA ALA A 155 -7.04 -8.13 -21.04
C ALA A 155 -8.46 -7.67 -21.45
N PRO A 156 -9.51 -8.52 -21.30
CA PRO A 156 -10.88 -8.16 -21.62
C PRO A 156 -11.47 -7.27 -20.52
N MET A 157 -11.34 -5.95 -20.68
CA MET A 157 -11.76 -4.96 -19.68
C MET A 157 -13.29 -4.85 -19.61
N GLN A 158 -13.84 -5.01 -18.42
CA GLN A 158 -15.25 -4.84 -18.10
C GLN A 158 -15.44 -3.57 -17.26
N TYR A 159 -16.43 -2.75 -17.60
CA TYR A 159 -16.74 -1.53 -16.86
C TYR A 159 -17.38 -1.81 -15.51
N MET A 160 -16.79 -1.29 -14.43
CA MET A 160 -17.23 -1.53 -13.06
C MET A 160 -17.96 -0.34 -12.43
N GLY A 161 -17.81 0.86 -12.99
CA GLY A 161 -18.45 2.07 -12.48
C GLY A 161 -17.56 3.29 -12.50
N LYS A 162 -17.97 4.33 -11.75
CA LYS A 162 -17.21 5.56 -11.60
C LYS A 162 -16.69 5.68 -10.17
N GLU A 163 -15.47 6.17 -10.04
CA GLU A 163 -14.87 6.51 -8.75
C GLU A 163 -14.28 7.92 -8.83
N LYS A 164 -14.03 8.51 -7.67
CA LYS A 164 -13.33 9.79 -7.57
C LYS A 164 -11.97 9.53 -6.94
N ILE A 165 -10.90 9.84 -7.67
CA ILE A 165 -9.52 9.78 -7.17
C ILE A 165 -9.06 11.23 -7.03
N GLU A 166 -8.71 11.63 -5.81
CA GLU A 166 -8.52 13.04 -5.44
C GLU A 166 -9.77 13.87 -5.82
N ASP A 167 -9.64 14.83 -6.73
CA ASP A 167 -10.70 15.65 -7.32
C ASP A 167 -11.08 15.23 -8.75
N LEU A 168 -10.49 14.15 -9.29
CA LEU A 168 -10.71 13.66 -10.65
C LEU A 168 -11.70 12.48 -10.68
N MET A 169 -12.74 12.61 -11.52
CA MET A 169 -13.66 11.51 -11.82
C MET A 169 -13.05 10.55 -12.83
N VAL A 170 -13.03 9.26 -12.49
CA VAL A 170 -12.44 8.18 -13.31
C VAL A 170 -13.43 7.03 -13.51
N TYR A 171 -13.21 6.25 -14.57
CA TYR A 171 -13.92 5.00 -14.85
C TYR A 171 -13.07 3.83 -14.40
N LYS A 172 -13.66 2.92 -13.63
CA LYS A 172 -13.02 1.70 -13.17
C LYS A 172 -13.34 0.55 -14.11
N TYR A 173 -12.34 -0.23 -14.45
CA TYR A 173 -12.48 -1.47 -15.21
C TYR A 173 -11.79 -2.63 -14.51
N GLN A 174 -12.25 -3.85 -14.78
CA GLN A 174 -11.66 -5.07 -14.27
C GLN A 174 -11.57 -6.13 -15.37
N ALA A 175 -10.53 -6.95 -15.33
CA ALA A 175 -10.35 -8.12 -16.18
C ALA A 175 -9.76 -9.28 -15.38
N LYS A 176 -10.34 -10.47 -15.54
CA LYS A 176 -9.76 -11.73 -15.07
C LYS A 176 -9.38 -12.58 -16.27
N TYR A 177 -8.11 -12.92 -16.39
CA TYR A 177 -7.59 -13.59 -17.59
C TYR A 177 -6.28 -14.34 -17.31
N GLN A 178 -5.84 -15.14 -18.28
CA GLN A 178 -4.57 -15.85 -18.23
C GLN A 178 -3.59 -15.29 -19.24
N ALA A 179 -2.30 -15.27 -18.89
CA ALA A 179 -1.23 -14.97 -19.82
C ALA A 179 -0.12 -16.03 -19.74
N ASP A 180 0.49 -16.32 -20.89
CA ASP A 180 1.74 -17.06 -20.95
C ASP A 180 2.90 -16.05 -20.96
N GLN A 181 3.77 -16.15 -19.96
CA GLN A 181 4.89 -15.25 -19.74
C GLN A 181 6.23 -15.96 -19.94
N THR A 182 6.22 -17.20 -20.45
CA THR A 182 7.40 -18.06 -20.58
C THR A 182 8.57 -17.36 -21.29
N LYS A 183 8.33 -16.83 -22.49
CA LYS A 183 9.38 -16.16 -23.29
C LYS A 183 10.04 -14.97 -22.58
N GLU A 184 9.31 -14.34 -21.67
CA GLU A 184 9.73 -13.12 -21.00
C GLU A 184 10.47 -13.40 -19.71
N LEU A 185 10.33 -14.60 -19.15
CA LEU A 185 10.83 -14.94 -17.82
C LEU A 185 11.88 -16.05 -17.85
N THR A 186 12.06 -16.77 -18.95
CA THR A 186 13.05 -17.85 -19.10
C THR A 186 14.51 -17.43 -18.85
N HIS A 187 14.80 -16.13 -18.87
CA HIS A 187 16.14 -15.59 -18.60
C HIS A 187 16.34 -15.23 -17.11
N LEU A 188 15.28 -15.29 -16.29
CA LEU A 188 15.36 -14.97 -14.87
C LEU A 188 15.92 -16.16 -14.09
N GLN A 189 16.78 -15.85 -13.12
CA GLN A 189 17.28 -16.83 -12.17
C GLN A 189 16.11 -17.48 -11.41
N GLY A 190 16.09 -18.81 -11.33
CA GLY A 190 15.02 -19.57 -10.67
C GLY A 190 13.85 -19.98 -11.59
N VAL A 191 13.81 -19.54 -12.85
CA VAL A 191 12.84 -20.03 -13.84
C VAL A 191 13.46 -21.20 -14.62
N PRO A 192 12.92 -22.43 -14.54
CA PRO A 192 13.53 -23.59 -15.19
C PRO A 192 13.45 -23.52 -16.71
N GLU A 193 14.55 -23.83 -17.41
CA GLU A 193 14.58 -23.86 -18.88
C GLU A 193 13.56 -24.82 -19.51
N LYS A 194 13.14 -25.85 -18.77
CA LYS A 194 12.22 -26.90 -19.23
C LYS A 194 10.77 -26.69 -18.83
N LYS A 195 10.46 -25.69 -17.98
CA LYS A 195 9.10 -25.36 -17.53
C LYS A 195 8.71 -24.00 -18.11
N GLY A 196 7.45 -23.86 -18.50
CA GLY A 196 6.88 -22.57 -18.86
C GLY A 196 6.26 -21.88 -17.66
N VAL A 197 5.97 -20.59 -17.78
CA VAL A 197 5.31 -19.79 -16.74
C VAL A 197 3.98 -19.25 -17.27
N LYS A 198 2.90 -19.56 -16.57
CA LYS A 198 1.58 -18.96 -16.79
C LYS A 198 1.14 -18.17 -15.58
N THR A 199 0.33 -17.15 -15.82
CA THR A 199 -0.23 -16.28 -14.80
C THR A 199 -1.74 -16.29 -14.85
N ASP A 200 -2.38 -16.49 -13.69
CA ASP A 200 -3.79 -16.22 -13.45
C ASP A 200 -3.90 -14.79 -12.90
N ILE A 201 -4.46 -13.87 -13.67
CA ILE A 201 -4.39 -12.42 -13.42
C ILE A 201 -5.78 -11.88 -13.07
N ASP A 202 -5.88 -11.12 -11.97
CA ASP A 202 -7.01 -10.25 -11.65
C ASP A 202 -6.53 -8.78 -11.70
N LEU A 203 -6.84 -8.09 -12.80
CA LEU A 203 -6.37 -6.74 -13.10
C LEU A 203 -7.51 -5.73 -12.98
N GLN A 204 -7.25 -4.61 -12.30
CA GLN A 204 -8.11 -3.44 -12.23
C GLN A 204 -7.38 -2.20 -12.70
N ILE A 205 -8.05 -1.38 -13.51
CA ILE A 205 -7.51 -0.11 -14.02
C ILE A 205 -8.52 1.02 -13.84
N TRP A 206 -8.02 2.23 -13.63
CA TRP A 206 -8.82 3.46 -13.52
C TRP A 206 -8.40 4.43 -14.60
N ILE A 207 -9.33 4.79 -15.47
CA ILE A 207 -9.08 5.61 -16.65
C ILE A 207 -9.85 6.93 -16.51
N GLU A 208 -9.20 8.06 -16.79
CA GLU A 208 -9.90 9.33 -16.95
C GLU A 208 -10.70 9.28 -18.28
N PRO A 209 -12.03 9.44 -18.23
CA PRO A 209 -12.88 9.06 -19.36
C PRO A 209 -12.68 9.91 -20.61
N VAL A 210 -12.33 11.20 -20.52
CA VAL A 210 -12.18 12.05 -21.71
C VAL A 210 -10.88 11.73 -22.44
N SER A 211 -9.78 11.72 -21.69
CA SER A 211 -8.43 11.58 -22.22
C SER A 211 -8.02 10.14 -22.48
N GLY A 212 -8.65 9.15 -21.85
CA GLY A 212 -8.19 7.77 -21.87
C GLY A 212 -6.95 7.53 -21.01
N TRP A 213 -6.56 8.51 -20.16
CA TRP A 213 -5.33 8.41 -19.35
C TRP A 213 -5.48 7.41 -18.21
N LEU A 214 -4.51 6.51 -18.05
CA LEU A 214 -4.44 5.57 -16.93
C LEU A 214 -4.00 6.31 -15.66
N ILE A 215 -4.86 6.31 -14.65
CA ILE A 215 -4.68 7.05 -13.39
C ILE A 215 -4.13 6.15 -12.29
N LYS A 216 -4.70 4.95 -12.19
CA LYS A 216 -4.37 3.96 -11.18
C LYS A 216 -4.48 2.59 -11.83
N TYR A 217 -3.67 1.65 -11.39
CA TYR A 217 -3.94 0.24 -11.60
C TYR A 217 -3.59 -0.56 -10.36
N PHE A 218 -4.16 -1.76 -10.33
CA PHE A 218 -3.92 -2.78 -9.33
C PHE A 218 -4.01 -4.15 -10.00
N ASP A 219 -3.12 -5.07 -9.66
CA ASP A 219 -3.30 -6.48 -10.00
C ASP A 219 -3.05 -7.39 -8.79
N ASN A 220 -3.70 -8.56 -8.82
CA ASN A 220 -3.39 -9.72 -8.00
C ASN A 220 -3.17 -10.90 -8.94
N THR A 221 -2.01 -11.53 -8.85
CA THR A 221 -1.58 -12.54 -9.82
C THR A 221 -1.04 -13.77 -9.14
N HIS A 222 -1.50 -14.93 -9.60
CA HIS A 222 -0.93 -16.23 -9.24
C HIS A 222 -0.17 -16.77 -10.45
N ALA A 223 1.15 -16.86 -10.33
CA ALA A 223 2.01 -17.45 -11.34
C ALA A 223 2.35 -18.90 -10.97
N TYR A 224 2.35 -19.77 -11.97
CA TYR A 224 2.65 -21.18 -11.80
C TYR A 224 3.47 -21.72 -12.97
N PHE A 225 4.25 -22.75 -12.69
CA PHE A 225 4.95 -23.49 -13.72
C PHE A 225 4.00 -24.42 -14.47
N TYR A 226 4.27 -24.64 -15.76
CA TYR A 226 3.62 -25.69 -16.53
C TYR A 226 4.65 -26.47 -17.35
N ASP A 227 4.35 -27.73 -17.66
CA ASP A 227 5.20 -28.53 -18.54
C ASP A 227 4.98 -28.11 -20.00
N ILE A 228 6.04 -27.67 -20.67
CA ILE A 228 5.96 -27.10 -22.03
C ILE A 228 5.47 -28.14 -23.06
N LYS A 229 5.73 -29.43 -22.85
CA LYS A 229 5.38 -30.49 -23.81
C LYS A 229 3.94 -30.96 -23.67
N THR A 230 3.50 -31.13 -22.42
CA THR A 230 2.20 -31.73 -22.09
C THR A 230 1.14 -30.67 -21.78
N GLY A 231 1.54 -29.44 -21.44
CA GLY A 231 0.66 -28.37 -21.00
C GLY A 231 0.18 -28.52 -19.55
N ALA A 232 0.64 -29.55 -18.82
CA ALA A 232 0.19 -29.82 -17.46
C ALA A 232 0.61 -28.72 -16.49
N LYS A 233 -0.32 -28.28 -15.63
CA LYS A 233 -0.04 -27.33 -14.53
C LYS A 233 0.82 -28.04 -13.48
N LEU A 234 1.91 -27.38 -13.08
CA LEU A 234 2.87 -27.85 -12.08
C LEU A 234 2.76 -26.98 -10.82
N ASN A 235 3.87 -26.85 -10.09
CA ASN A 235 3.94 -26.10 -8.84
C ASN A 235 3.69 -24.60 -9.05
N PRO A 236 3.20 -23.90 -8.01
CA PRO A 236 3.24 -22.44 -7.96
C PRO A 236 4.67 -21.94 -8.18
N TRP A 237 4.79 -20.70 -8.67
CA TRP A 237 6.08 -20.04 -8.84
C TRP A 237 6.17 -18.76 -8.02
N ASN A 238 5.17 -17.89 -8.14
CA ASN A 238 5.10 -16.63 -7.40
C ASN A 238 3.63 -16.24 -7.25
N THR A 239 3.27 -15.69 -6.11
CA THR A 239 2.03 -14.92 -5.97
C THR A 239 2.40 -13.48 -5.74
N PHE A 240 2.01 -12.61 -6.65
CA PHE A 240 2.37 -11.21 -6.57
C PHE A 240 1.19 -10.29 -6.79
N SER A 241 1.30 -9.09 -6.27
CA SER A 241 0.32 -8.03 -6.48
C SER A 241 1.04 -6.73 -6.76
N ASN A 242 0.55 -5.97 -7.74
CA ASN A 242 1.16 -4.72 -8.14
C ASN A 242 0.19 -3.56 -7.97
N ARG A 243 0.74 -2.38 -7.64
CA ARG A 243 -0.02 -1.12 -7.57
C ARG A 243 0.84 0.08 -7.90
N TYR A 244 0.24 1.13 -8.46
CA TYR A 244 0.89 2.44 -8.52
C TYR A 244 1.17 3.00 -7.13
N THR A 245 2.33 3.63 -6.97
CA THR A 245 2.63 4.45 -5.79
C THR A 245 1.68 5.64 -5.73
N GLN A 246 1.45 6.18 -4.54
CA GLN A 246 0.62 7.39 -4.38
C GLN A 246 1.18 8.58 -5.17
N ASN A 247 2.51 8.74 -5.20
CA ASN A 247 3.17 9.75 -6.03
C ASN A 247 2.85 9.57 -7.52
N SER A 248 2.88 8.32 -8.01
CA SER A 248 2.53 8.05 -9.41
C SER A 248 1.07 8.38 -9.67
N ILE A 249 0.15 7.99 -8.79
CA ILE A 249 -1.28 8.33 -8.92
C ILE A 249 -1.46 9.85 -9.00
N HIS A 250 -0.83 10.59 -8.09
CA HIS A 250 -0.88 12.05 -8.04
C HIS A 250 -0.36 12.69 -9.35
N ASP A 251 0.80 12.27 -9.82
CA ASP A 251 1.40 12.74 -11.07
C ASP A 251 0.46 12.44 -12.26
N LYS A 252 -0.17 11.25 -12.29
CA LYS A 252 -1.14 10.89 -13.35
C LYS A 252 -2.42 11.71 -13.27
N VAL A 253 -2.90 12.06 -12.08
CA VAL A 253 -4.06 12.96 -11.92
C VAL A 253 -3.75 14.34 -12.49
N ILE A 254 -2.58 14.91 -12.20
CA ILE A 254 -2.14 16.21 -12.73
C ILE A 254 -2.07 16.17 -14.27
N GLU A 255 -1.43 15.14 -14.83
CA GLU A 255 -1.31 14.96 -16.28
C GLU A 255 -2.68 14.80 -16.95
N ALA A 256 -3.55 13.97 -16.39
CA ALA A 256 -4.88 13.70 -16.93
C ALA A 256 -5.76 14.95 -16.96
N LYS A 257 -5.70 15.81 -15.95
CA LYS A 257 -6.43 17.09 -15.96
C LYS A 257 -6.00 17.98 -17.13
N LYS A 258 -4.68 18.08 -17.38
CA LYS A 258 -4.14 18.86 -18.51
C LYS A 258 -4.62 18.27 -19.84
N LEU A 259 -4.48 16.96 -20.02
CA LEU A 259 -4.92 16.27 -21.25
C LEU A 259 -6.43 16.40 -21.49
N LYS A 260 -7.24 16.21 -20.45
CA LYS A 260 -8.69 16.37 -20.48
C LYS A 260 -9.08 17.77 -20.96
N TRP A 261 -8.54 18.81 -20.34
CA TRP A 261 -8.87 20.19 -20.70
C TRP A 261 -8.45 20.53 -22.13
N ASN A 262 -7.27 20.06 -22.56
CA ASN A 262 -6.82 20.24 -23.94
C ASN A 262 -7.78 19.59 -24.94
N ILE A 263 -8.21 18.34 -24.68
CA ILE A 263 -9.15 17.62 -25.54
C ILE A 263 -10.51 18.32 -25.58
N LEU A 264 -11.08 18.70 -24.43
CA LEU A 264 -12.36 19.40 -24.38
C LEU A 264 -12.29 20.76 -25.10
N PHE A 265 -11.18 21.47 -24.97
CA PHE A 265 -10.98 22.74 -25.66
C PHE A 265 -10.90 22.53 -27.18
N ILE A 266 -10.18 21.51 -27.65
CA ILE A 266 -10.10 21.19 -29.09
C ILE A 266 -11.47 20.77 -29.64
N ASP A 267 -12.20 19.93 -28.91
CA ASP A 267 -13.44 19.31 -29.40
C ASP A 267 -14.66 20.23 -29.28
N PHE A 268 -14.69 21.12 -28.27
CA PHE A 268 -15.84 21.97 -27.99
C PHE A 268 -15.49 23.46 -27.91
N GLY A 269 -14.34 23.80 -27.33
CA GLY A 269 -13.89 25.18 -27.18
C GLY A 269 -13.63 25.89 -28.52
N VAL A 270 -12.87 25.26 -29.41
CA VAL A 270 -12.56 25.84 -30.73
C VAL A 270 -13.82 25.96 -31.61
N PRO A 271 -14.68 24.94 -31.73
CA PRO A 271 -15.96 25.10 -32.41
C PRO A 271 -16.82 26.23 -31.85
N LEU A 272 -16.89 26.38 -30.52
CA LEU A 272 -17.61 27.48 -29.89
C LEU A 272 -17.01 28.85 -30.25
N LEU A 273 -15.68 28.98 -30.26
CA LEU A 273 -14.99 30.20 -30.70
C LEU A 273 -15.30 30.52 -32.16
N ILE A 274 -15.33 29.51 -33.06
CA ILE A 274 -15.72 29.69 -34.46
C ILE A 274 -17.15 30.24 -34.55
N ILE A 275 -18.10 29.69 -33.76
CA ILE A 275 -19.48 30.17 -33.70
C ILE A 275 -19.54 31.63 -33.23
N VAL A 276 -18.87 31.97 -32.14
CA VAL A 276 -18.84 33.33 -31.58
C VAL A 276 -18.27 34.33 -32.58
N VAL A 277 -17.18 33.97 -33.25
CA VAL A 277 -16.57 34.80 -34.30
C VAL A 277 -17.54 34.99 -35.46
N CYS A 278 -18.15 33.93 -35.99
CA CYS A 278 -19.11 34.02 -37.10
C CYS A 278 -20.36 34.85 -36.73
N LEU A 279 -20.88 34.71 -35.51
CA LEU A 279 -22.00 35.51 -35.02
C LEU A 279 -21.60 36.99 -34.87
N SER A 280 -20.40 37.30 -34.40
CA SER A 280 -19.93 38.69 -34.25
C SER A 280 -19.94 39.48 -35.58
N PHE A 281 -19.67 38.81 -36.71
CA PHE A 281 -19.74 39.40 -38.04
C PHE A 281 -21.17 39.60 -38.56
N SER A 282 -22.15 38.90 -37.98
CA SER A 282 -23.55 38.92 -38.41
C SER A 282 -24.32 40.14 -37.91
N PHE A 283 -23.94 40.70 -36.76
CA PHE A 283 -24.61 41.88 -36.16
C PHE A 283 -24.07 43.23 -36.67
N ARG A 284 -23.13 43.22 -37.64
CA ARG A 284 -22.41 44.42 -38.09
C ARG A 284 -23.25 45.47 -38.84
N LYS A 285 -24.41 45.14 -39.41
CA LYS A 285 -25.18 46.08 -40.26
C LYS A 285 -26.33 46.79 -39.53
N ASP A 286 -26.99 46.15 -38.57
CA ASP A 286 -28.17 46.75 -37.92
C ASP A 286 -27.82 47.61 -36.71
N LEU A 287 -26.74 47.31 -35.97
CA LEU A 287 -26.26 48.18 -34.88
C LEU A 287 -25.63 49.50 -35.39
N MET A 288 -25.07 49.50 -36.60
CA MET A 288 -24.41 50.68 -37.18
C MET A 288 -25.39 51.75 -37.69
N ARG A 289 -26.70 51.52 -37.62
CA ARG A 289 -27.72 52.54 -37.95
C ARG A 289 -28.34 53.24 -36.75
N MET A 290 -28.22 52.70 -35.54
CA MET A 290 -28.82 53.31 -34.33
C MET A 290 -27.89 54.26 -33.57
N PHE A 291 -26.57 54.13 -33.74
CA PHE A 291 -25.62 55.04 -33.12
C PHE A 291 -24.78 55.70 -34.21
N SER A 292 -24.85 57.03 -34.27
CA SER A 292 -24.13 57.91 -35.20
C SER A 292 -22.62 57.91 -34.94
N ILE A 293 -22.00 56.75 -35.04
CA ILE A 293 -20.58 56.54 -34.80
C ILE A 293 -19.89 56.45 -36.17
N ARG A 294 -19.87 57.59 -36.86
CA ARG A 294 -19.00 57.80 -38.02
C ARG A 294 -17.55 58.08 -37.61
N GLN A 295 -17.25 58.18 -36.31
CA GLN A 295 -15.95 58.60 -35.79
C GLN A 295 -15.10 57.50 -35.13
N ILE A 296 -15.61 56.27 -34.92
CA ILE A 296 -14.84 55.18 -34.29
C ILE A 296 -14.27 54.18 -35.33
N TRP A 297 -14.39 54.49 -36.63
CA TRP A 297 -13.93 53.61 -37.73
C TRP A 297 -12.76 54.18 -38.54
N GLN A 298 -11.86 54.91 -37.89
CA GLN A 298 -10.52 55.22 -38.42
C GLN A 298 -9.35 54.66 -37.58
N SER A 299 -9.60 53.85 -36.54
CA SER A 299 -8.52 53.21 -35.78
C SER A 299 -8.23 51.78 -36.29
N ASN A 300 -7.22 51.73 -37.15
CA ASN A 300 -6.05 50.84 -37.15
C ASN A 300 -6.11 49.55 -36.30
N TRP A 301 -5.56 48.47 -36.88
CA TRP A 301 -5.14 47.15 -36.37
C TRP A 301 -5.16 46.85 -34.84
N ALA A 302 -4.96 47.85 -33.98
CA ALA A 302 -5.04 47.80 -32.51
C ALA A 302 -6.36 47.24 -31.95
N MET A 303 -7.52 47.52 -32.57
CA MET A 303 -8.81 47.01 -32.04
C MET A 303 -9.09 45.54 -32.40
N ARG A 304 -8.45 45.02 -33.46
CA ARG A 304 -8.45 43.58 -33.79
C ARG A 304 -7.45 42.82 -32.92
N ALA A 305 -6.32 43.46 -32.58
CA ALA A 305 -5.40 42.96 -31.58
C ALA A 305 -6.04 42.87 -30.18
N ALA A 306 -6.92 43.81 -29.81
CA ALA A 306 -7.62 43.85 -28.51
C ALA A 306 -8.63 42.70 -28.25
N LEU A 307 -9.08 41.98 -29.29
CA LEU A 307 -9.96 40.80 -29.14
C LEU A 307 -9.18 39.47 -29.17
N ILE A 308 -7.95 39.47 -29.71
CA ILE A 308 -7.07 38.29 -29.79
C ILE A 308 -6.11 38.26 -28.58
N THR A 309 -5.77 39.42 -28.02
CA THR A 309 -4.88 39.56 -26.86
C THR A 309 -5.40 38.90 -25.58
N PRO A 310 -6.70 38.92 -25.22
CA PRO A 310 -7.16 38.21 -24.03
C PRO A 310 -7.06 36.68 -24.19
N ALA A 311 -7.30 36.16 -25.40
CA ALA A 311 -7.20 34.72 -25.69
C ALA A 311 -5.74 34.23 -25.70
N VAL A 312 -4.81 35.03 -26.21
CA VAL A 312 -3.37 34.72 -26.20
C VAL A 312 -2.76 34.93 -24.82
N LEU A 313 -3.20 35.95 -24.05
CA LEU A 313 -2.77 36.17 -22.67
C LEU A 313 -3.34 35.13 -21.71
N PHE A 314 -4.55 34.60 -21.96
CA PHE A 314 -5.08 33.44 -21.23
C PHE A 314 -4.29 32.17 -21.53
N PHE A 315 -3.80 32.02 -22.76
CA PHE A 315 -2.92 30.91 -23.17
C PHE A 315 -1.52 31.02 -22.51
N ILE A 316 -0.93 32.23 -22.46
CA ILE A 316 0.38 32.48 -21.83
C ILE A 316 0.29 32.44 -20.29
N ALA A 317 -0.82 32.88 -19.69
CA ALA A 317 -1.06 32.76 -18.25
C ALA A 317 -1.27 31.30 -17.80
N SER A 318 -1.70 30.41 -18.71
CA SER A 318 -1.84 28.97 -18.43
C SER A 318 -0.53 28.18 -18.51
N SER A 319 0.54 28.75 -19.09
CA SER A 319 1.84 28.09 -19.23
C SER A 319 2.83 28.34 -18.09
N SER A 320 2.48 29.20 -17.12
CA SER A 320 3.36 29.54 -16.00
C SER A 320 2.91 28.85 -14.72
N PHE A 321 2.98 27.52 -14.69
CA PHE A 321 2.97 26.78 -13.42
C PHE A 321 4.42 26.53 -12.98
N ILE A 322 4.70 27.01 -11.79
CA ILE A 322 5.96 27.09 -11.07
C ILE A 322 6.67 25.72 -11.06
N ILE A 323 7.92 25.67 -11.51
CA ILE A 323 8.86 24.58 -11.17
C ILE A 323 9.40 24.95 -9.79
N GLU A 324 8.74 24.45 -8.75
CA GLU A 324 9.25 24.54 -7.40
C GLU A 324 10.30 23.43 -7.24
N ALA A 325 11.51 23.81 -6.83
CA ALA A 325 12.57 22.86 -6.56
C ALA A 325 12.10 21.91 -5.44
N LYS A 326 11.91 20.64 -5.79
CA LYS A 326 11.37 19.58 -4.93
C LYS A 326 12.33 19.35 -3.76
N LYS A 327 12.11 20.05 -2.63
CA LYS A 327 12.69 19.69 -1.34
C LYS A 327 12.11 18.32 -1.01
N GLU A 328 12.94 17.28 -0.92
CA GLU A 328 12.43 15.95 -0.63
C GLU A 328 11.56 15.99 0.64
N PRO A 329 10.32 15.47 0.59
CA PRO A 329 9.45 15.50 1.75
C PRO A 329 10.10 14.68 2.85
N LYS A 330 10.45 15.34 3.96
CA LYS A 330 10.86 14.63 5.19
C LYS A 330 9.63 13.92 5.73
N PHE A 331 9.69 12.59 5.77
CA PHE A 331 8.66 11.81 6.46
C PHE A 331 8.77 12.02 7.96
N ARG A 332 7.63 11.98 8.65
CA ARG A 332 7.57 12.01 10.12
C ARG A 332 6.88 10.77 10.64
N ILE A 333 7.50 10.10 11.59
CA ILE A 333 6.90 8.98 12.31
C ILE A 333 6.74 9.36 13.78
N GLY A 334 5.52 9.26 14.30
CA GLY A 334 5.25 9.37 15.73
C GLY A 334 5.49 8.03 16.41
N ILE A 335 6.35 7.96 17.41
CA ILE A 335 6.70 6.75 18.15
C ILE A 335 6.21 6.89 19.58
N SER A 336 5.30 6.01 20.00
CA SER A 336 4.95 5.86 21.41
C SER A 336 5.32 4.47 21.90
N TYR A 337 6.27 4.41 22.84
CA TYR A 337 6.73 3.19 23.47
C TYR A 337 6.25 3.15 24.93
N TRP A 338 5.38 2.19 25.23
CA TRP A 338 4.50 2.17 26.40
C TRP A 338 5.21 2.42 27.75
N ASN A 339 6.41 1.87 27.94
CA ASN A 339 7.25 2.07 29.12
C ASN A 339 8.74 1.87 28.76
N ASN A 340 9.63 1.98 29.76
CA ASN A 340 11.09 1.90 29.56
C ASN A 340 11.65 0.47 29.71
N ASN A 341 10.84 -0.58 29.51
CA ASN A 341 11.34 -1.95 29.51
C ASN A 341 12.41 -2.16 28.40
N PRO A 342 13.55 -2.82 28.69
CA PRO A 342 14.62 -3.06 27.72
C PRO A 342 14.19 -3.76 26.42
N GLU A 343 13.28 -4.71 26.44
CA GLU A 343 12.77 -5.37 25.23
C GLU A 343 12.00 -4.40 24.33
N LEU A 344 11.23 -3.46 24.90
CA LEU A 344 10.54 -2.44 24.11
C LEU A 344 11.54 -1.48 23.44
N LEU A 345 12.63 -1.16 24.12
CA LEU A 345 13.74 -0.40 23.52
C LEU A 345 14.44 -1.21 22.43
N SER A 346 14.55 -2.53 22.60
CA SER A 346 15.09 -3.44 21.59
C SER A 346 14.20 -3.48 20.34
N ALA A 347 12.87 -3.56 20.51
CA ALA A 347 11.90 -3.48 19.42
C ALA A 347 11.94 -2.11 18.73
N LEU A 348 12.10 -1.02 19.48
CA LEU A 348 12.28 0.32 18.92
C LEU A 348 13.56 0.41 18.08
N GLN A 349 14.67 -0.16 18.56
CA GLN A 349 15.92 -0.19 17.79
C GLN A 349 15.75 -1.03 16.52
N GLY A 350 15.15 -2.21 16.62
CA GLY A 350 14.82 -3.05 15.47
C GLY A 350 13.98 -2.29 14.44
N PHE A 351 12.94 -1.57 14.89
CA PHE A 351 12.09 -0.75 14.02
C PHE A 351 12.89 0.31 13.25
N LYS A 352 13.79 1.01 13.93
CA LYS A 352 14.67 1.99 13.28
C LYS A 352 15.61 1.33 12.26
N ASP A 353 16.18 0.18 12.59
CA ASP A 353 17.07 -0.56 11.70
C ASP A 353 16.33 -1.08 10.46
N GLY A 354 15.11 -1.60 10.63
CA GLY A 354 14.25 -2.04 9.53
C GLY A 354 13.89 -0.90 8.57
N LEU A 355 13.68 0.32 9.07
CA LEU A 355 13.51 1.51 8.23
C LEU A 355 14.81 1.88 7.48
N ALA A 356 15.94 1.89 8.19
CA ALA A 356 17.25 2.27 7.64
C ALA A 356 17.70 1.31 6.52
N GLU A 357 17.51 0.01 6.70
CA GLU A 357 17.78 -1.02 5.67
C GLU A 357 16.95 -0.81 4.39
N ASN A 358 15.82 -0.10 4.51
CA ASN A 358 14.92 0.21 3.40
C ASN A 358 15.03 1.66 2.93
N GLY A 359 16.13 2.35 3.28
CA GLY A 359 16.48 3.67 2.74
C GLY A 359 15.87 4.86 3.48
N TYR A 360 15.30 4.64 4.67
CA TYR A 360 14.75 5.69 5.53
C TYR A 360 15.69 5.97 6.70
N TYR A 361 16.42 7.07 6.62
CA TYR A 361 17.46 7.44 7.59
C TYR A 361 17.04 8.67 8.39
N GLU A 362 17.10 8.54 9.72
CA GLU A 362 16.85 9.64 10.65
C GLU A 362 17.76 10.83 10.36
N GLY A 363 17.19 12.03 10.31
CA GLY A 363 17.90 13.29 10.01
C GLY A 363 18.10 13.60 8.54
N ILE A 364 17.99 12.60 7.64
CA ILE A 364 18.14 12.77 6.18
C ILE A 364 16.76 12.96 5.54
N ASN A 365 16.00 11.87 5.41
CA ASN A 365 14.67 11.84 4.78
C ASN A 365 13.55 11.42 5.76
N LEU A 366 13.91 11.18 7.03
CA LEU A 366 12.98 10.78 8.10
C LEU A 366 13.25 11.56 9.39
N GLU A 367 12.18 11.89 10.12
CA GLU A 367 12.17 12.50 11.45
C GLU A 367 11.30 11.66 12.39
N PHE A 368 11.78 11.37 13.60
CA PHE A 368 10.99 10.71 14.64
C PHE A 368 10.51 11.71 15.68
N LEU A 369 9.21 11.65 15.99
CA LEU A 369 8.64 12.29 17.18
C LEU A 369 8.40 11.19 18.21
N THR A 370 9.31 11.06 19.17
CA THR A 370 9.30 9.94 20.12
C THR A 370 8.91 10.43 21.50
N ASP A 371 7.97 9.74 22.16
CA ASP A 371 7.55 10.03 23.52
C ASP A 371 7.14 8.74 24.26
N ASN A 372 7.10 8.78 25.60
CA ASN A 372 6.81 7.64 26.46
C ASN A 372 5.65 7.99 27.42
N PRO A 373 4.52 7.25 27.38
CA PRO A 373 3.39 7.50 28.26
C PRO A 373 3.60 7.00 29.70
N GLU A 374 4.69 6.28 30.00
CA GLU A 374 5.00 5.69 31.31
C GLU A 374 3.87 4.79 31.84
N SER A 375 3.33 3.95 30.96
CA SER A 375 2.15 3.10 31.22
C SER A 375 0.89 3.89 31.64
N ASN A 376 0.80 5.18 31.31
CA ASN A 376 -0.34 6.04 31.65
C ASN A 376 -1.25 6.32 30.44
N VAL A 377 -2.53 5.98 30.58
CA VAL A 377 -3.54 6.11 29.51
C VAL A 377 -3.73 7.56 29.05
N GLU A 378 -3.81 8.53 29.97
CA GLU A 378 -4.03 9.94 29.64
C GLU A 378 -2.82 10.57 28.92
N LYS A 379 -1.61 10.20 29.35
CA LYS A 379 -0.37 10.57 28.64
C LYS A 379 -0.35 9.96 27.25
N GLN A 380 -0.72 8.69 27.09
CA GLN A 380 -0.80 8.05 25.78
C GLN A 380 -1.77 8.77 24.85
N ILE A 381 -2.95 9.13 25.33
CA ILE A 381 -3.92 9.90 24.55
C ILE A 381 -3.31 11.23 24.08
N SER A 382 -2.66 11.94 25.00
CA SER A 382 -2.03 13.24 24.71
C SER A 382 -0.90 13.12 23.68
N ILE A 383 -0.06 12.09 23.80
CA ILE A 383 1.04 11.79 22.87
C ILE A 383 0.49 11.54 21.46
N ILE A 384 -0.50 10.65 21.31
CA ILE A 384 -1.09 10.34 20.00
C ILE A 384 -1.79 11.56 19.38
N GLN A 385 -2.46 12.38 20.18
CA GLN A 385 -3.03 13.64 19.72
C GLN A 385 -1.95 14.63 19.24
N SER A 386 -0.81 14.69 19.91
CA SER A 386 0.32 15.52 19.47
C SER A 386 0.87 15.07 18.11
N PHE A 387 0.89 13.76 17.82
CA PHE A 387 1.31 13.25 16.52
C PHE A 387 0.36 13.67 15.39
N LEU A 388 -0.95 13.67 15.64
CA LEU A 388 -1.95 14.18 14.70
C LEU A 388 -1.74 15.67 14.40
N GLN A 389 -1.49 16.49 15.44
CA GLN A 389 -1.24 17.92 15.29
C GLN A 389 0.05 18.22 14.50
N ASN A 390 1.06 17.36 14.64
CA ASN A 390 2.33 17.48 13.93
C ASN A 390 2.32 16.85 12.52
N ASN A 391 1.15 16.39 12.04
CA ASN A 391 0.94 15.79 10.72
C ASN A 391 1.93 14.66 10.42
N VAL A 392 2.12 13.73 11.36
CA VAL A 392 2.95 12.55 11.10
C VAL A 392 2.38 11.72 9.94
N ASN A 393 3.24 11.07 9.18
CA ASN A 393 2.85 10.18 8.09
C ASN A 393 2.43 8.80 8.59
N LEU A 394 2.93 8.38 9.76
CA LEU A 394 2.72 7.07 10.34
C LEU A 394 2.91 7.15 11.86
N ILE A 395 2.18 6.32 12.60
CA ILE A 395 2.34 6.14 14.04
C ILE A 395 2.88 4.73 14.29
N PHE A 396 3.93 4.62 15.10
CA PHE A 396 4.43 3.35 15.60
C PHE A 396 4.04 3.20 17.07
N THR A 397 3.30 2.13 17.38
CA THR A 397 2.91 1.79 18.76
C THR A 397 3.51 0.46 19.18
N LEU A 398 3.83 0.37 20.46
CA LEU A 398 4.21 -0.88 21.11
C LEU A 398 3.14 -1.24 22.15
N THR A 399 2.98 -2.54 22.37
CA THR A 399 2.02 -3.16 23.29
C THR A 399 0.56 -3.05 22.86
N THR A 400 -0.26 -4.01 23.29
CA THR A 400 -1.71 -4.01 23.09
C THR A 400 -2.42 -2.80 23.68
N PRO A 401 -2.21 -2.39 24.95
CA PRO A 401 -2.87 -1.21 25.49
C PRO A 401 -2.47 0.07 24.74
N GLY A 402 -1.18 0.26 24.43
CA GLY A 402 -0.70 1.42 23.67
C GLY A 402 -1.33 1.52 22.28
N THR A 403 -1.47 0.38 21.60
CA THR A 403 -2.07 0.27 20.27
C THR A 403 -3.59 0.48 20.27
N LEU A 404 -4.31 -0.08 21.24
CA LEU A 404 -5.77 0.12 21.38
C LEU A 404 -6.13 1.59 21.60
N ILE A 405 -5.35 2.31 22.40
CA ILE A 405 -5.55 3.73 22.64
C ILE A 405 -5.33 4.52 21.33
N ALA A 406 -4.24 4.25 20.59
CA ALA A 406 -3.98 4.93 19.33
C ALA A 406 -5.07 4.66 18.28
N LYS A 407 -5.54 3.41 18.19
CA LYS A 407 -6.67 3.00 17.33
C LYS A 407 -7.95 3.77 17.65
N GLY A 408 -8.24 4.01 18.93
CA GLY A 408 -9.40 4.79 19.36
C GLY A 408 -9.35 6.26 18.96
N ILE A 409 -8.16 6.80 18.70
CA ILE A 409 -7.94 8.23 18.42
C ILE A 409 -7.91 8.53 16.91
N THR A 410 -7.41 7.62 16.08
CA THR A 410 -7.33 7.84 14.62
C THR A 410 -7.59 6.60 13.79
N THR A 411 -8.38 6.79 12.73
CA THR A 411 -8.63 5.80 11.67
C THR A 411 -8.02 6.22 10.32
N LYS A 412 -7.29 7.34 10.29
CA LYS A 412 -6.77 7.95 9.05
C LYS A 412 -5.27 7.77 8.88
N ILE A 413 -4.51 7.98 9.94
CA ILE A 413 -3.05 7.83 9.89
C ILE A 413 -2.72 6.34 10.03
N PRO A 414 -1.86 5.77 9.17
CA PRO A 414 -1.40 4.40 9.33
C PRO A 414 -0.74 4.18 10.70
N ILE A 415 -1.13 3.11 11.39
CA ILE A 415 -0.54 2.67 12.64
C ILE A 415 0.19 1.36 12.36
N VAL A 416 1.50 1.36 12.58
CA VAL A 416 2.28 0.13 12.64
C VAL A 416 2.41 -0.26 14.10
N PHE A 417 2.07 -1.50 14.45
CA PHE A 417 2.22 -1.99 15.82
C PHE A 417 3.21 -3.14 15.91
N THR A 418 3.84 -3.28 17.08
CA THR A 418 4.55 -4.49 17.48
C THR A 418 4.27 -4.80 18.95
N ASP A 419 4.78 -5.95 19.42
CA ASP A 419 4.54 -6.45 20.78
C ASP A 419 3.04 -6.64 21.09
N VAL A 420 2.29 -7.16 20.12
CA VAL A 420 0.87 -7.47 20.22
C VAL A 420 0.68 -8.94 19.87
N SER A 421 0.14 -9.72 20.81
CA SER A 421 0.01 -11.18 20.62
C SER A 421 -1.29 -11.55 19.91
N TYR A 422 -2.40 -10.90 20.23
CA TYR A 422 -3.73 -11.30 19.77
C TYR A 422 -4.48 -10.17 19.06
N PRO A 423 -3.94 -9.59 17.97
CA PRO A 423 -4.48 -8.37 17.36
C PRO A 423 -5.92 -8.52 16.88
N THR A 424 -6.33 -9.72 16.45
CA THR A 424 -7.70 -9.98 15.99
C THR A 424 -8.66 -10.12 17.16
N ALA A 425 -8.28 -10.86 18.20
CA ALA A 425 -9.14 -11.11 19.36
C ALA A 425 -9.30 -9.87 20.25
N THR A 426 -8.29 -9.00 20.32
CA THR A 426 -8.39 -7.69 20.97
C THR A 426 -9.04 -6.63 20.08
N GLY A 427 -9.33 -6.97 18.82
CA GLY A 427 -9.97 -6.09 17.85
C GLY A 427 -9.06 -4.98 17.32
N ILE A 428 -7.74 -5.07 17.47
CA ILE A 428 -6.76 -4.17 16.84
C ILE A 428 -6.87 -4.24 15.31
N ILE A 429 -6.95 -5.45 14.76
CA ILE A 429 -7.21 -5.70 13.33
C ILE A 429 -8.56 -6.43 13.14
N PRO A 430 -9.25 -6.21 12.01
CA PRO A 430 -10.52 -6.88 11.76
C PRO A 430 -10.32 -8.37 11.45
N LEU A 431 -11.29 -9.18 11.86
CA LEU A 431 -11.33 -10.61 11.55
C LEU A 431 -11.50 -10.89 10.05
N HIS A 432 -12.22 -10.02 9.33
CA HIS A 432 -12.51 -10.18 7.91
C HIS A 432 -11.67 -9.22 7.07
N ALA A 433 -10.87 -9.78 6.15
CA ALA A 433 -9.98 -9.03 5.25
C ALA A 433 -10.67 -7.99 4.36
N GLN A 434 -12.01 -8.03 4.24
CA GLN A 434 -12.79 -7.02 3.50
C GLN A 434 -12.95 -5.70 4.27
N ILE A 435 -12.77 -5.72 5.59
CA ILE A 435 -12.86 -4.53 6.43
C ILE A 435 -11.50 -3.83 6.37
N LYS A 436 -11.48 -2.61 5.84
CA LYS A 436 -10.28 -1.80 5.80
C LYS A 436 -9.83 -1.41 7.21
N SER A 437 -8.55 -1.55 7.46
CA SER A 437 -7.88 -1.17 8.70
C SER A 437 -6.76 -0.21 8.36
N ASN A 438 -6.58 0.86 9.13
CA ASN A 438 -5.37 1.68 9.10
C ASN A 438 -4.24 1.08 9.95
N LEU A 439 -4.39 -0.15 10.44
CA LEU A 439 -3.42 -0.84 11.29
C LEU A 439 -2.80 -2.04 10.58
N VAL A 440 -1.49 -2.20 10.74
CA VAL A 440 -0.72 -3.38 10.36
C VAL A 440 0.35 -3.63 11.42
N GLY A 441 0.81 -4.86 11.62
CA GLY A 441 1.83 -5.08 12.64
C GLY A 441 2.73 -6.29 12.46
N ALA A 442 3.68 -6.39 13.39
CA ALA A 442 4.53 -7.55 13.63
C ALA A 442 4.14 -8.17 14.97
N LEU A 443 3.80 -9.45 14.97
CA LEU A 443 3.28 -10.14 16.15
C LEU A 443 4.40 -10.78 16.94
N ASN A 444 4.29 -10.70 18.27
CA ASN A 444 5.17 -11.41 19.22
C ASN A 444 4.54 -12.74 19.69
N TYR A 445 3.51 -13.23 18.99
CA TYR A 445 2.79 -14.43 19.40
C TYR A 445 3.68 -15.67 19.33
N ILE A 446 3.84 -16.32 20.47
CA ILE A 446 4.35 -17.69 20.58
C ILE A 446 3.23 -18.52 21.18
N SER A 447 2.91 -19.65 20.55
CA SER A 447 1.85 -20.55 20.98
C SER A 447 2.01 -20.92 22.46
N PRO A 448 0.99 -20.72 23.31
CA PRO A 448 1.00 -21.22 24.69
C PRO A 448 1.29 -22.72 24.81
N ALA A 449 0.95 -23.50 23.78
CA ALA A 449 1.25 -24.94 23.76
C ALA A 449 2.75 -25.18 23.63
N ASP A 450 3.45 -24.41 22.80
CA ASP A 450 4.90 -24.52 22.62
C ASP A 450 5.63 -24.03 23.88
N GLN A 451 5.17 -22.94 24.49
CA GLN A 451 5.73 -22.45 25.75
C GLN A 451 5.61 -23.50 26.86
N PHE A 452 4.43 -24.13 26.99
CA PHE A 452 4.21 -25.17 27.97
C PHE A 452 5.00 -26.45 27.66
N TYR A 453 5.07 -26.86 26.38
CA TYR A 453 5.82 -28.04 25.95
C TYR A 453 7.28 -27.97 26.42
N HIS A 454 7.96 -26.85 26.17
CA HIS A 454 9.34 -26.66 26.60
C HIS A 454 9.52 -26.72 28.12
N PHE A 455 8.56 -26.17 28.87
CA PHE A 455 8.57 -26.28 30.34
C PHE A 455 8.32 -27.71 30.82
N GLU A 456 7.40 -28.43 30.19
CA GLU A 456 7.03 -29.82 30.51
C GLU A 456 8.22 -30.78 30.33
N LEU A 457 9.10 -30.53 29.35
CA LEU A 457 10.36 -31.29 29.19
C LEU A 457 11.28 -31.21 30.42
N LEU A 458 11.33 -30.06 31.09
CA LEU A 458 12.14 -29.84 32.28
C LEU A 458 11.42 -30.26 33.57
N PHE A 459 10.10 -30.11 33.62
CA PHE A 459 9.29 -30.39 34.80
C PHE A 459 7.97 -31.11 34.48
N PRO A 460 8.02 -32.41 34.14
CA PRO A 460 6.85 -33.19 33.73
C PRO A 460 5.89 -33.50 34.89
N GLN A 461 6.26 -33.19 36.13
CA GLN A 461 5.47 -33.43 37.34
C GLN A 461 4.44 -32.33 37.63
N THR A 462 4.21 -31.42 36.68
CA THR A 462 3.24 -30.33 36.81
C THR A 462 1.84 -30.90 37.01
N SER A 463 1.15 -30.49 38.07
CA SER A 463 -0.21 -30.92 38.39
C SER A 463 -1.15 -29.74 38.64
N ASN A 464 -0.61 -28.67 39.21
CA ASN A 464 -1.32 -27.44 39.54
C ASN A 464 -0.46 -26.25 39.10
N LEU A 465 -0.80 -25.65 37.96
CA LEU A 465 -0.09 -24.51 37.41
C LEU A 465 -0.73 -23.20 37.85
N GLY A 466 0.01 -22.38 38.61
CA GLY A 466 -0.39 -21.00 38.90
C GLY A 466 -0.14 -20.11 37.69
N PHE A 467 -1.19 -19.48 37.15
CA PHE A 467 -1.11 -18.56 36.02
C PHE A 467 -1.17 -17.12 36.51
N VAL A 468 -0.03 -16.45 36.56
CA VAL A 468 0.11 -15.07 37.03
C VAL A 468 -0.08 -14.12 35.85
N TYR A 469 -1.04 -13.20 35.98
CA TYR A 469 -1.37 -12.27 34.90
C TYR A 469 -1.93 -10.94 35.37
N GLN A 470 -1.80 -9.91 34.53
CA GLN A 470 -2.40 -8.60 34.73
C GLN A 470 -3.91 -8.65 34.52
N LYS A 471 -4.66 -8.36 35.58
CA LYS A 471 -6.12 -8.28 35.53
C LYS A 471 -6.56 -7.10 34.66
N GLY A 472 -7.44 -7.35 33.69
CA GLY A 472 -7.97 -6.32 32.80
C GLY A 472 -7.08 -6.00 31.60
N GLU A 473 -5.95 -6.69 31.42
CA GLU A 473 -5.20 -6.64 30.17
C GLU A 473 -5.72 -7.72 29.20
N PRO A 474 -6.27 -7.37 28.03
CA PRO A 474 -6.93 -8.34 27.14
C PRO A 474 -6.05 -9.51 26.70
N ASP A 475 -4.76 -9.27 26.42
CA ASP A 475 -3.87 -10.30 25.90
C ASP A 475 -3.64 -11.44 26.89
N SER A 476 -3.43 -11.13 28.17
CA SER A 476 -3.19 -12.15 29.18
C SER A 476 -4.47 -12.86 29.61
N GLU A 477 -5.63 -12.21 29.51
CA GLU A 477 -6.94 -12.87 29.67
C GLU A 477 -7.23 -13.88 28.55
N ILE A 478 -6.86 -13.55 27.31
CA ILE A 478 -6.95 -14.49 26.17
C ILE A 478 -5.98 -15.64 26.37
N GLN A 479 -4.72 -15.35 26.71
CA GLN A 479 -3.69 -16.36 26.96
C GLN A 479 -4.08 -17.33 28.08
N LEU A 480 -4.74 -16.85 29.14
CA LEU A 480 -5.30 -17.69 30.20
C LEU A 480 -6.31 -18.71 29.66
N GLN A 481 -7.16 -18.34 28.71
CA GLN A 481 -8.13 -19.26 28.10
C GLN A 481 -7.43 -20.31 27.23
N GLU A 482 -6.38 -19.93 26.48
CA GLU A 482 -5.60 -20.88 25.68
C GLU A 482 -4.90 -21.92 26.58
N PHE A 483 -4.23 -21.47 27.65
CA PHE A 483 -3.63 -22.37 28.63
C PHE A 483 -4.67 -23.29 29.28
N LYS A 484 -5.86 -22.78 29.59
CA LYS A 484 -6.95 -23.60 30.15
C LYS A 484 -7.32 -24.73 29.20
N ALA A 485 -7.39 -24.48 27.90
CA ALA A 485 -7.68 -25.50 26.90
C ALA A 485 -6.54 -26.52 26.76
N ILE A 486 -5.28 -26.07 26.74
CA ILE A 486 -4.09 -26.92 26.61
C ILE A 486 -3.91 -27.86 27.81
N LEU A 487 -4.07 -27.32 29.02
CA LEU A 487 -3.83 -28.05 30.26
C LEU A 487 -4.96 -29.02 30.62
N ALA A 488 -6.19 -28.73 30.19
CA ALA A 488 -7.32 -29.65 30.34
C ALA A 488 -7.04 -30.99 29.66
N GLN A 489 -6.33 -31.00 28.52
CA GLN A 489 -5.95 -32.23 27.81
C GLN A 489 -4.89 -33.06 28.57
N ARG A 490 -4.20 -32.47 29.54
CA ARG A 490 -3.12 -33.08 30.33
C ARG A 490 -3.53 -33.37 31.78
N ASN A 491 -4.79 -33.15 32.14
CA ASN A 491 -5.28 -33.22 33.52
C ASN A 491 -4.49 -32.32 34.50
N ILE A 492 -4.00 -31.18 34.02
CA ILE A 492 -3.30 -30.19 34.85
C ILE A 492 -4.31 -29.11 35.25
N HIS A 493 -4.39 -28.82 36.55
CA HIS A 493 -5.26 -27.78 37.08
C HIS A 493 -4.61 -26.41 36.88
N LEU A 494 -5.28 -25.54 36.12
CA LEU A 494 -4.87 -24.15 35.97
C LEU A 494 -5.50 -23.28 37.07
N ILE A 495 -4.66 -22.58 37.83
CA ILE A 495 -5.06 -21.73 38.95
C ILE A 495 -4.76 -20.28 38.60
N PRO A 496 -5.78 -19.47 38.23
CA PRO A 496 -5.57 -18.06 37.90
C PRO A 496 -5.10 -17.25 39.11
N ILE A 497 -4.09 -16.40 38.92
CA ILE A 497 -3.54 -15.47 39.91
C ILE A 497 -3.58 -14.06 39.28
N PRO A 498 -4.74 -13.38 39.32
CA PRO A 498 -4.91 -12.05 38.73
C PRO A 498 -4.28 -10.96 39.59
N ALA A 499 -3.42 -10.12 39.03
CA ALA A 499 -2.78 -9.00 39.73
C ALA A 499 -3.03 -7.66 39.03
N ILE A 500 -3.17 -6.58 39.82
CA ILE A 500 -3.27 -5.21 39.31
C ILE A 500 -1.97 -4.42 39.50
N ASP A 501 -1.09 -4.92 40.36
CA ASP A 501 0.23 -4.37 40.65
C ASP A 501 1.15 -5.47 41.22
N VAL A 502 2.43 -5.15 41.36
CA VAL A 502 3.48 -6.07 41.84
C VAL A 502 3.25 -6.51 43.30
N THR A 503 2.65 -5.66 44.13
CA THR A 503 2.38 -5.98 45.54
C THR A 503 1.27 -7.02 45.65
N ALA A 504 0.18 -6.83 44.91
CA ALA A 504 -0.93 -7.77 44.81
C ALA A 504 -0.48 -9.10 44.20
N MET A 505 0.37 -9.05 43.17
CA MET A 505 1.00 -10.23 42.56
C MET A 505 1.78 -11.03 43.61
N LYS A 506 2.74 -10.39 44.31
CA LYS A 506 3.56 -11.03 45.34
C LYS A 506 2.71 -11.69 46.42
N LYS A 507 1.73 -10.95 46.95
CA LYS A 507 0.85 -11.44 48.01
C LYS A 507 0.11 -12.71 47.59
N GLN A 508 -0.50 -12.70 46.41
CA GLN A 508 -1.29 -13.84 45.94
C GLN A 508 -0.43 -15.06 45.63
N ILE A 509 0.74 -14.88 45.01
CA ILE A 509 1.68 -15.99 44.75
C ILE A 509 2.07 -16.67 46.07
N ILE A 510 2.50 -15.89 47.07
CA ILE A 510 2.89 -16.42 48.39
C ILE A 510 1.72 -17.16 49.04
N GLU A 511 0.51 -16.62 48.99
CA GLU A 511 -0.68 -17.26 49.53
C GLU A 511 -0.93 -18.64 48.88
N LYS A 512 -0.83 -18.72 47.55
CA LYS A 512 -1.03 -19.98 46.80
C LYS A 512 0.06 -21.01 47.11
N ILE A 513 1.31 -20.58 47.24
CA ILE A 513 2.43 -21.44 47.63
C ILE A 513 2.23 -21.98 49.05
N HIS A 514 1.91 -21.11 50.02
CA HIS A 514 1.71 -21.53 51.42
C HIS A 514 0.55 -22.51 51.60
N LYS A 515 -0.51 -22.36 50.80
CA LYS A 515 -1.65 -23.29 50.78
C LYS A 515 -1.36 -24.57 49.99
N GLN A 516 -0.18 -24.69 49.36
CA GLN A 516 0.21 -25.79 48.49
C GLN A 516 -0.79 -26.01 47.34
N GLU A 517 -1.43 -24.93 46.88
CA GLU A 517 -2.40 -25.00 45.79
C GLU A 517 -1.71 -25.14 44.43
N ILE A 518 -0.43 -24.76 44.31
CA ILE A 518 0.33 -24.76 43.06
C ILE A 518 1.65 -25.51 43.23
N ASN A 519 2.12 -26.17 42.16
CA ASN A 519 3.45 -26.80 42.10
C ASN A 519 4.33 -26.30 40.94
N ALA A 520 3.79 -25.41 40.11
CA ALA A 520 4.52 -24.67 39.08
C ALA A 520 3.90 -23.28 38.90
N LEU A 521 4.67 -22.34 38.33
CA LEU A 521 4.20 -21.00 37.99
C LEU A 521 4.43 -20.68 36.51
N TYR A 522 3.45 -20.03 35.89
CA TYR A 522 3.61 -19.36 34.62
C TYR A 522 3.39 -17.85 34.81
N PHE A 523 4.27 -17.04 34.21
CA PHE A 523 4.16 -15.58 34.18
C PHE A 523 3.79 -15.14 32.75
N ALA A 524 2.64 -14.48 32.62
CA ALA A 524 2.02 -14.17 31.34
C ALA A 524 2.66 -13.01 30.58
N CYS A 525 2.33 -12.91 29.28
CA CYS A 525 2.84 -11.87 28.37
C CYS A 525 2.09 -10.56 28.52
N ASP A 526 2.22 -9.93 29.68
CA ASP A 526 1.55 -8.66 29.96
C ASP A 526 2.51 -7.59 30.45
N THR A 527 2.00 -6.35 30.45
CA THR A 527 2.79 -5.18 30.78
C THR A 527 3.21 -5.14 32.26
N LEU A 528 2.45 -5.74 33.19
CA LEU A 528 2.80 -5.81 34.62
C LEU A 528 4.01 -6.71 34.85
N ILE A 529 4.00 -7.93 34.30
CA ILE A 529 5.11 -8.87 34.42
C ILE A 529 6.36 -8.26 33.79
N ARG A 530 6.28 -7.79 32.55
CA ARG A 530 7.44 -7.26 31.81
C ARG A 530 8.03 -5.99 32.42
N ASP A 531 7.21 -5.02 32.83
CA ASP A 531 7.73 -3.74 33.33
C ASP A 531 8.38 -3.89 34.72
N LYS A 532 7.60 -4.34 35.72
CA LYS A 532 8.01 -4.30 37.14
C LYS A 532 7.93 -5.65 37.86
N GLY A 533 7.26 -6.63 37.26
CA GLY A 533 7.00 -7.93 37.87
C GLY A 533 8.16 -8.93 37.75
N HIS A 534 8.94 -8.89 36.67
CA HIS A 534 9.94 -9.89 36.30
C HIS A 534 10.94 -10.23 37.43
N LYS A 535 11.51 -9.21 38.10
CA LYS A 535 12.41 -9.43 39.26
C LYS A 535 11.72 -10.08 40.45
N VAL A 536 10.49 -9.67 40.75
CA VAL A 536 9.72 -10.22 41.87
C VAL A 536 9.30 -11.66 41.56
N ALA A 537 8.89 -11.94 40.33
CA ALA A 537 8.59 -13.26 39.82
C ALA A 537 9.77 -14.23 39.97
N ALA A 538 10.96 -13.82 39.49
CA ALA A 538 12.18 -14.61 39.61
C ALA A 538 12.59 -14.85 41.08
N ASN A 539 12.54 -13.80 41.91
CA ASN A 539 12.90 -13.91 43.32
C ASN A 539 11.97 -14.86 44.07
N LEU A 540 10.65 -14.75 43.88
CA LEU A 540 9.69 -15.67 44.50
C LEU A 540 9.88 -17.10 44.02
N SER A 541 10.12 -17.30 42.72
CA SER A 541 10.34 -18.65 42.17
C SER A 541 11.54 -19.34 42.82
N ARG A 542 12.66 -18.62 42.97
CA ARG A 542 13.87 -19.13 43.61
C ARG A 542 13.76 -19.28 45.12
N GLU A 543 13.18 -18.29 45.81
CA GLU A 543 13.01 -18.29 47.27
C GLU A 543 12.20 -19.49 47.74
N TYR A 544 11.09 -19.77 47.05
CA TYR A 544 10.19 -20.88 47.37
C TYR A 544 10.50 -22.17 46.60
N LYS A 545 11.55 -22.18 45.77
CA LYS A 545 11.98 -23.31 44.94
C LYS A 545 10.84 -23.93 44.12
N ILE A 546 10.02 -23.07 43.53
CA ILE A 546 8.91 -23.49 42.65
C ILE A 546 9.36 -23.37 41.19
N PRO A 547 9.31 -24.46 40.39
CA PRO A 547 9.61 -24.40 38.96
C PRO A 547 8.68 -23.42 38.26
N SER A 548 9.24 -22.58 37.39
CA SER A 548 8.49 -21.52 36.75
C SER A 548 8.97 -21.24 35.33
N PHE A 549 8.06 -20.76 34.49
CA PHE A 549 8.38 -20.34 33.14
C PHE A 549 7.69 -19.03 32.80
N SER A 550 8.28 -18.28 31.86
CA SER A 550 7.78 -16.99 31.42
C SER A 550 7.86 -16.86 29.91
N CYS A 551 7.12 -15.89 29.37
CA CYS A 551 7.18 -15.50 27.97
C CYS A 551 7.91 -14.16 27.74
N ASP A 552 8.76 -13.77 28.68
CA ASP A 552 9.62 -12.60 28.58
C ASP A 552 11.07 -12.95 28.95
N LYS A 553 12.00 -12.28 28.27
CA LYS A 553 13.42 -12.54 28.37
C LYS A 553 14.01 -12.14 29.72
N GLU A 554 13.57 -11.01 30.25
CA GLU A 554 14.06 -10.40 31.49
C GLU A 554 13.76 -11.31 32.68
N SER A 555 12.58 -11.89 32.75
CA SER A 555 12.21 -12.85 33.80
C SER A 555 13.15 -14.05 33.84
N VAL A 556 13.48 -14.63 32.69
CA VAL A 556 14.41 -15.77 32.61
C VAL A 556 15.84 -15.34 32.96
N SER A 557 16.24 -14.15 32.50
CA SER A 557 17.52 -13.51 32.82
C SER A 557 17.68 -13.24 34.32
N GLU A 558 16.58 -12.86 35.00
CA GLU A 558 16.58 -12.58 36.43
C GLU A 558 16.42 -13.82 37.30
N GLY A 559 16.09 -15.00 36.76
CA GLY A 559 16.04 -16.25 37.53
C GLY A 559 14.80 -17.12 37.41
N ILE A 560 13.93 -16.88 36.43
CA ILE A 560 12.91 -17.89 36.03
C ILE A 560 13.60 -19.05 35.31
N LEU A 561 13.13 -20.29 35.51
CA LEU A 561 13.81 -21.49 35.03
C LEU A 561 13.93 -21.53 33.50
N ILE A 562 12.87 -21.23 32.78
CA ILE A 562 12.81 -21.38 31.32
C ILE A 562 11.83 -20.39 30.69
N GLY A 563 12.04 -20.04 29.43
CA GLY A 563 11.05 -19.30 28.65
C GLY A 563 11.23 -19.54 27.15
N TYR A 564 10.11 -19.49 26.43
CA TYR A 564 10.08 -19.54 24.97
C TYR A 564 9.26 -18.35 24.47
N PHE A 565 9.92 -17.39 23.82
CA PHE A 565 9.32 -16.09 23.51
C PHE A 565 9.86 -15.52 22.20
N ALA A 566 9.12 -14.57 21.62
CA ALA A 566 9.55 -13.90 20.39
C ALA A 566 10.75 -12.99 20.63
N ASP A 567 11.62 -12.86 19.63
CA ASP A 567 12.68 -11.85 19.65
C ASP A 567 12.09 -10.46 19.34
N LEU A 568 12.02 -9.60 20.37
CA LEU A 568 11.46 -8.26 20.22
C LEU A 568 12.30 -7.35 19.30
N TYR A 569 13.62 -7.56 19.18
CA TYR A 569 14.41 -6.86 18.16
C TYR A 569 13.96 -7.26 16.75
N THR A 570 13.85 -8.56 16.47
CA THR A 570 13.48 -9.07 15.14
C THR A 570 12.04 -8.70 14.77
N THR A 571 11.08 -8.78 15.71
CA THR A 571 9.71 -8.31 15.46
C THR A 571 9.64 -6.79 15.26
N GLY A 572 10.43 -6.03 16.03
CA GLY A 572 10.62 -4.59 15.81
C GLY A 572 11.14 -4.29 14.40
N LYS A 573 12.16 -5.02 13.96
CA LYS A 573 12.73 -4.92 12.61
C LYS A 573 11.72 -5.22 11.51
N LEU A 574 10.90 -6.26 11.69
CA LEU A 574 9.78 -6.56 10.80
C LEU A 574 8.75 -5.42 10.78
N ALA A 575 8.43 -4.81 11.92
CA ALA A 575 7.56 -3.63 11.97
C ALA A 575 8.19 -2.43 11.21
N GLY A 576 9.50 -2.21 11.35
CA GLY A 576 10.24 -1.17 10.62
C GLY A 576 10.19 -1.37 9.11
N TYR A 577 10.36 -2.62 8.66
CA TYR A 577 10.15 -3.00 7.27
C TYR A 577 8.74 -2.64 6.78
N LYS A 578 7.69 -3.04 7.53
CA LYS A 578 6.30 -2.72 7.18
C LYS A 578 6.04 -1.20 7.14
N ALA A 579 6.62 -0.44 8.07
CA ALA A 579 6.55 1.03 8.03
C ALA A 579 7.19 1.60 6.77
N ALA A 580 8.35 1.08 6.35
CA ALA A 580 9.00 1.48 5.10
C ALA A 580 8.08 1.22 3.89
N LEU A 581 7.35 0.10 3.85
CA LEU A 581 6.40 -0.20 2.78
C LEU A 581 5.29 0.87 2.71
N LEU A 582 4.72 1.24 3.86
CA LEU A 582 3.67 2.23 3.95
C LEU A 582 4.15 3.64 3.53
N LEU A 583 5.34 4.04 3.96
CA LEU A 583 5.93 5.33 3.55
C LEU A 583 6.20 5.40 2.03
N GLN A 584 6.33 4.25 1.35
CA GLN A 584 6.45 4.17 -0.11
C GLN A 584 5.09 4.17 -0.83
N GLY A 585 3.99 4.14 -0.09
CA GLY A 585 2.63 4.20 -0.62
C GLY A 585 1.88 2.87 -0.64
N ALA A 586 2.40 1.83 0.02
CA ALA A 586 1.61 0.65 0.33
C ALA A 586 0.40 1.05 1.21
N GLU A 587 -0.74 0.40 1.00
CA GLU A 587 -1.90 0.56 1.89
C GLU A 587 -1.80 -0.48 3.01
N THR A 588 -2.33 -0.17 4.19
CA THR A 588 -2.26 -1.04 5.37
C THR A 588 -3.04 -2.35 5.22
N ASP A 589 -4.09 -2.37 4.41
CA ASP A 589 -4.85 -3.57 4.06
C ASP A 589 -4.14 -4.44 3.00
N TRP A 590 -3.03 -3.95 2.43
CA TRP A 590 -2.19 -4.72 1.52
C TRP A 590 -1.08 -5.49 2.22
N VAL A 591 -0.51 -4.88 3.25
CA VAL A 591 0.63 -5.43 3.98
C VAL A 591 0.11 -6.40 5.02
N LYS A 592 0.59 -7.64 4.99
CA LYS A 592 0.15 -8.66 5.94
C LYS A 592 0.60 -8.33 7.36
N THR A 593 -0.25 -8.61 8.35
CA THR A 593 0.17 -8.69 9.76
C THR A 593 0.64 -10.10 10.05
N GLU A 594 1.86 -10.27 10.55
CA GLU A 594 2.48 -11.58 10.73
C GLU A 594 3.49 -11.61 11.88
N THR A 595 3.89 -12.81 12.30
CA THR A 595 4.95 -13.04 13.29
C THR A 595 6.26 -13.43 12.61
N THR A 596 7.36 -13.42 13.36
CA THR A 596 8.66 -13.94 12.93
C THR A 596 8.69 -15.46 13.08
N GLU A 597 9.39 -16.17 12.19
CA GLU A 597 9.25 -17.63 12.07
C GLU A 597 9.84 -18.47 13.24
N ASN A 598 10.51 -17.86 14.23
CA ASN A 598 11.16 -18.60 15.32
C ASN A 598 11.11 -17.85 16.66
N GLY A 599 10.86 -18.57 17.76
CA GLY A 599 11.06 -18.10 19.13
C GLY A 599 12.49 -18.32 19.62
N ILE A 600 12.86 -17.62 20.69
CA ILE A 600 14.08 -17.84 21.46
C ILE A 600 13.74 -18.71 22.66
N LEU A 601 14.45 -19.82 22.81
CA LEU A 601 14.37 -20.68 23.99
C LEU A 601 15.49 -20.31 24.95
N MET A 602 15.15 -19.91 26.19
CA MET A 602 16.13 -19.57 27.22
C MET A 602 15.97 -20.46 28.45
N ILE A 603 17.07 -20.99 28.99
CA ILE A 603 17.09 -21.77 30.24
C ILE A 603 18.08 -21.16 31.23
N ASN A 604 17.65 -20.98 32.47
CA ASN A 604 18.47 -20.49 33.57
C ASN A 604 19.15 -21.65 34.31
N ILE A 605 20.44 -21.88 34.05
CA ILE A 605 21.22 -22.99 34.61
C ILE A 605 21.32 -22.92 36.13
N PRO A 606 21.61 -21.76 36.77
CA PRO A 606 21.59 -21.64 38.22
C PRO A 606 20.25 -22.07 38.85
N THR A 607 19.14 -21.71 38.21
CA THR A 607 17.80 -22.05 38.69
C THR A 607 17.49 -23.53 38.50
N ALA A 608 17.88 -24.14 37.37
CA ALA A 608 17.76 -25.58 37.17
C ALA A 608 18.52 -26.37 38.27
N LYS A 609 19.74 -25.95 38.60
CA LYS A 609 20.54 -26.55 39.69
C LYS A 609 19.88 -26.37 41.06
N LEU A 610 19.35 -25.17 41.35
CA LEU A 610 18.63 -24.88 42.60
C LEU A 610 17.40 -25.79 42.80
N LEU A 611 16.71 -26.09 41.69
CA LEU A 611 15.52 -26.95 41.67
C LEU A 611 15.83 -28.45 41.55
N GLY A 612 17.10 -28.81 41.31
CA GLY A 612 17.50 -30.21 41.07
C GLY A 612 17.01 -30.79 39.74
N ILE A 613 16.79 -29.93 38.73
CA ILE A 613 16.29 -30.31 37.41
C ILE A 613 17.45 -30.62 36.47
N THR A 614 17.35 -31.75 35.76
CA THR A 614 18.27 -32.13 34.68
C THR A 614 17.73 -31.65 33.35
N ILE A 615 18.57 -31.01 32.53
CA ILE A 615 18.17 -30.41 31.25
C ILE A 615 18.31 -31.46 30.14
N PRO A 616 17.24 -31.78 29.39
CA PRO A 616 17.27 -32.79 28.33
C PRO A 616 17.79 -32.19 27.02
N TYR A 617 19.10 -31.95 26.90
CA TYR A 617 19.70 -31.26 25.73
C TYR A 617 19.34 -31.87 24.37
N ASP A 618 19.17 -33.20 24.30
CA ASP A 618 18.86 -33.91 23.05
C ASP A 618 17.42 -33.66 22.54
N GLU A 619 16.53 -33.09 23.39
CA GLU A 619 15.12 -32.84 23.09
C GLU A 619 14.81 -31.34 22.87
N LEU A 620 15.81 -30.46 22.97
CA LEU A 620 15.64 -29.01 22.89
C LEU A 620 16.02 -28.44 21.51
N ASP A 621 15.33 -27.37 21.11
CA ASP A 621 15.52 -26.71 19.82
C ASP A 621 16.95 -26.17 19.60
N ASN A 622 17.34 -26.06 18.32
CA ASN A 622 18.66 -25.54 17.91
C ASN A 622 18.92 -24.07 18.31
N ASN A 623 17.88 -23.29 18.69
CA ASN A 623 17.99 -21.89 19.11
C ASN A 623 17.99 -21.72 20.64
N LEU A 624 18.54 -22.70 21.36
CA LEU A 624 18.67 -22.70 22.81
C LEU A 624 19.76 -21.71 23.29
N THR A 625 19.40 -20.84 24.23
CA THR A 625 20.34 -19.98 24.98
C THR A 625 20.38 -20.40 26.44
N LEU A 626 21.59 -20.63 26.96
CA LEU A 626 21.80 -20.98 28.36
C LEU A 626 22.29 -19.76 29.13
N ILE A 627 21.64 -19.44 30.24
CA ILE A 627 22.12 -18.43 31.18
C ILE A 627 22.98 -19.14 32.22
N GLU A 628 24.28 -18.85 32.22
CA GLU A 628 25.25 -19.47 33.12
C GLU A 628 25.39 -18.75 34.48
N HIS A 629 24.96 -17.49 34.57
CA HIS A 629 25.17 -16.61 35.71
C HIS A 629 23.90 -15.91 36.18
#